data_AF-A0AAC8TFE1-F1
#
_entry.id   AF-A0AAC8TFE1-F1
#
_cell.length_a   1.000
_cell.length_b   1.000
_cell.length_c   1.000
_cell.angle_alpha   90.00
_cell.angle_beta   90.00
_cell.angle_gamma   90.00
#
_symmetry.space_group_name_H-M   'P 1'
#
loop_
_entity.id
_entity.type
_entity.pdbx_description
1 polymer ?
#
loop_
_entity_poly.entity_id
_entity_poly.type
_entity_poly.pdbx_seq_one_letter_code
_entity_poly.pdbx_strand_id
1 'polypeptide(L)'
;MALSLLSLSLAVTGCGGVEQEDMASEQQLSNEDQAAHADHGHEQDIGTTESAVCGNCDNCVLHARCRQPNLPYGLTYWSEKAAIANSNHAHAGCVALIPTGSAYGHVAYVESVDRTVSPWRVSLREANWQPNTCSGRTGTKDGLGIWNYWCPAGSHTSNCAGPM
;
A
#
# COMPACT_ATOMS: atom_id res chain seq x y z
N MET A 1 46.32 26.16 -6.36
CA MET A 1 45.56 26.68 -7.53
C MET A 1 45.11 25.52 -8.38
N ALA A 2 43.80 25.24 -8.40
CA ALA A 2 43.05 24.63 -9.51
C ALA A 2 41.57 24.57 -9.06
N LEU A 3 40.79 25.56 -9.49
CA LEU A 3 39.33 25.52 -9.42
C LEU A 3 38.84 24.61 -10.54
N SER A 4 37.92 23.69 -10.26
CA SER A 4 37.14 23.02 -11.29
C SER A 4 35.66 23.22 -10.96
N LEU A 5 35.06 24.22 -11.61
CA LEU A 5 33.63 24.47 -11.65
C LEU A 5 33.06 23.66 -12.81
N LEU A 6 32.20 22.68 -12.54
CA LEU A 6 31.28 22.16 -13.55
C LEU A 6 29.87 22.64 -13.23
N SER A 7 29.46 23.65 -13.96
CA SER A 7 28.09 24.12 -14.10
C SER A 7 27.36 23.16 -15.03
N LEU A 8 26.23 22.59 -14.57
CA LEU A 8 25.28 21.91 -15.45
C LEU A 8 23.96 22.68 -15.41
N SER A 9 23.64 23.30 -16.54
CA SER A 9 22.39 24.03 -16.78
C SER A 9 21.61 23.32 -17.88
N LEU A 10 20.30 23.63 -17.94
CA LEU A 10 19.30 23.36 -18.98
C LEU A 10 18.59 21.99 -18.88
N ALA A 11 17.27 21.87 -19.06
CA ALA A 11 16.33 22.76 -19.76
C ALA A 11 14.93 22.72 -19.15
N VAL A 12 14.22 23.86 -19.27
CA VAL A 12 12.77 23.99 -19.15
C VAL A 12 12.14 23.53 -20.47
N THR A 13 11.18 22.61 -20.40
CA THR A 13 10.24 22.36 -21.49
C THR A 13 8.86 22.84 -21.04
N GLY A 14 8.42 23.92 -21.68
CA GLY A 14 7.14 24.56 -21.45
C GLY A 14 5.98 23.68 -21.92
N CYS A 15 4.93 23.65 -21.11
CA CYS A 15 3.63 23.11 -21.47
C CYS A 15 2.91 24.17 -22.32
N GLY A 16 3.06 24.07 -23.65
CA GLY A 16 2.29 24.86 -24.60
C GLY A 16 0.86 24.31 -24.69
N GLY A 17 -0.13 25.19 -24.59
CA GLY A 17 -1.53 24.88 -24.84
C GLY A 17 -1.83 24.73 -26.33
N VAL A 18 -2.86 23.95 -26.64
CA VAL A 18 -3.63 24.06 -27.89
C VAL A 18 -5.11 23.91 -27.53
N GLU A 19 -5.89 24.91 -27.91
CA GLU A 19 -7.35 24.88 -28.01
C GLU A 19 -7.69 24.17 -29.33
N GLN A 20 -8.68 23.27 -29.34
CA GLN A 20 -9.42 22.97 -30.57
C GLN A 20 -10.84 22.47 -30.29
N GLU A 21 -11.74 23.06 -31.05
CA GLU A 21 -13.20 23.02 -30.99
C GLU A 21 -13.81 21.75 -31.62
N ASP A 22 -14.96 21.36 -31.07
CA ASP A 22 -16.22 20.90 -31.69
C ASP A 22 -16.23 19.84 -32.83
N MET A 23 -17.03 18.78 -32.64
CA MET A 23 -18.24 18.47 -33.45
C MET A 23 -18.71 17.01 -33.27
N ALA A 24 -20.04 16.89 -33.26
CA ALA A 24 -20.90 15.75 -32.97
C ALA A 24 -20.86 14.56 -33.95
N SER A 25 -21.29 13.37 -33.49
CA SER A 25 -22.39 12.62 -34.12
C SER A 25 -22.88 11.43 -33.29
N GLU A 26 -24.17 11.20 -33.41
CA GLU A 26 -25.07 10.32 -32.64
C GLU A 26 -25.02 8.85 -33.14
N GLN A 27 -25.39 7.84 -32.35
CA GLN A 27 -26.63 7.02 -32.40
C GLN A 27 -26.20 5.55 -32.10
N GLN A 28 -26.90 4.62 -31.43
CA GLN A 28 -28.33 4.44 -31.14
C GLN A 28 -28.59 3.04 -30.47
N LEU A 29 -29.70 2.93 -29.69
CA LEU A 29 -30.52 1.73 -29.32
C LEU A 29 -29.90 0.67 -28.38
N SER A 30 -30.59 0.04 -27.41
CA SER A 30 -32.01 0.04 -27.02
C SER A 30 -32.27 -0.85 -25.78
N ASN A 31 -33.39 -0.59 -25.08
CA ASN A 31 -34.43 -1.52 -24.62
C ASN A 31 -35.01 -1.19 -23.23
N GLU A 32 -36.34 -1.28 -23.22
CA GLU A 32 -37.30 -0.84 -22.23
C GLU A 32 -37.56 -1.87 -21.11
N ASP A 33 -38.22 -1.37 -20.06
CA ASP A 33 -39.12 -2.02 -19.11
C ASP A 33 -38.61 -3.14 -18.18
N GLN A 34 -38.73 -2.93 -16.86
CA GLN A 34 -39.87 -3.46 -16.10
C GLN A 34 -39.85 -2.97 -14.63
N ALA A 35 -40.95 -2.37 -14.21
CA ALA A 35 -41.20 -1.95 -12.83
C ALA A 35 -41.82 -3.07 -11.97
N ALA A 36 -41.49 -2.97 -10.67
CA ALA A 36 -42.23 -3.43 -9.49
C ALA A 36 -42.26 -4.94 -9.17
N HIS A 37 -41.80 -5.32 -7.96
CA HIS A 37 -42.65 -5.38 -6.76
C HIS A 37 -41.90 -5.91 -5.51
N ALA A 38 -42.13 -5.21 -4.39
CA ALA A 38 -42.08 -5.63 -2.97
C ALA A 38 -40.72 -6.07 -2.39
N ASP A 39 -40.08 -5.22 -1.59
CA ASP A 39 -40.37 -4.99 -0.15
C ASP A 39 -40.04 -6.21 0.73
N HIS A 40 -38.83 -6.20 1.28
CA HIS A 40 -38.62 -6.55 2.69
C HIS A 40 -37.44 -5.75 3.21
N GLY A 41 -37.75 -4.79 4.08
CA GLY A 41 -36.79 -3.95 4.78
C GLY A 41 -35.75 -4.76 5.56
N HIS A 42 -34.51 -4.37 5.35
CA HIS A 42 -33.51 -4.44 6.40
C HIS A 42 -32.66 -3.17 6.36
N GLU A 43 -33.08 -2.20 7.17
CA GLU A 43 -32.21 -1.11 7.61
C GLU A 43 -31.02 -1.74 8.32
N GLN A 44 -29.91 -1.89 7.61
CA GLN A 44 -28.59 -2.07 8.21
C GLN A 44 -27.63 -1.10 7.54
N ASP A 45 -27.51 0.05 8.20
CA ASP A 45 -26.29 0.82 8.38
C ASP A 45 -25.44 1.00 7.12
N ILE A 46 -25.58 2.17 6.49
CA ILE A 46 -24.58 2.70 5.55
C ILE A 46 -23.35 3.09 6.39
N GLY A 47 -22.64 2.07 6.88
CA GLY A 47 -21.32 2.15 7.46
C GLY A 47 -20.33 2.35 6.34
N THR A 48 -19.83 3.59 6.23
CA THR A 48 -18.66 4.03 5.47
C THR A 48 -17.96 2.94 4.64
N THR A 49 -18.11 3.02 3.32
CA THR A 49 -17.32 2.29 2.31
C THR A 49 -15.83 2.66 2.39
N GLU A 50 -15.09 2.18 3.39
CA GLU A 50 -13.65 2.40 3.56
C GLU A 50 -12.89 1.12 4.02
N SER A 51 -13.35 -0.05 3.56
CA SER A 51 -12.53 -1.25 3.43
C SER A 51 -13.30 -2.28 2.62
N ALA A 52 -13.02 -2.38 1.32
CA ALA A 52 -13.24 -3.65 0.63
C ALA A 52 -12.50 -4.72 1.46
N VAL A 53 -13.24 -5.69 1.98
CA VAL A 53 -12.73 -6.68 2.94
C VAL A 53 -11.60 -7.47 2.27
N CYS A 54 -10.34 -7.17 2.60
CA CYS A 54 -9.21 -7.94 2.13
C CYS A 54 -9.23 -9.35 2.75
N GLY A 55 -9.90 -10.29 2.06
CA GLY A 55 -10.30 -11.61 2.58
C GLY A 55 -9.27 -12.74 2.48
N ASN A 56 -8.03 -12.47 2.09
CA ASN A 56 -6.99 -13.50 1.88
C ASN A 56 -6.29 -13.91 3.19
N CYS A 57 -7.04 -14.44 4.15
CA CYS A 57 -6.53 -14.75 5.49
C CYS A 57 -5.54 -15.93 5.55
N ASP A 58 -5.43 -16.70 4.48
CA ASP A 58 -4.52 -17.83 4.28
C ASP A 58 -3.17 -17.42 3.64
N ASN A 59 -3.03 -16.17 3.18
CA ASN A 59 -1.83 -15.75 2.48
C ASN A 59 -1.41 -14.31 2.82
N CYS A 60 -0.27 -14.19 3.51
CA CYS A 60 0.29 -12.90 3.93
C CYS A 60 0.50 -11.91 2.77
N VAL A 61 0.97 -12.40 1.62
CA VAL A 61 1.28 -11.57 0.45
C VAL A 61 0.02 -11.08 -0.23
N LEU A 62 -0.98 -11.96 -0.43
CA LEU A 62 -2.25 -11.57 -1.04
C LEU A 62 -3.03 -10.59 -0.16
N HIS A 63 -2.98 -10.75 1.16
CA HIS A 63 -3.59 -9.81 2.08
C HIS A 63 -2.87 -8.45 2.07
N ALA A 64 -1.53 -8.46 2.17
CA ALA A 64 -0.74 -7.23 2.13
C ALA A 64 -0.93 -6.49 0.80
N ARG A 65 -0.99 -7.19 -0.34
CA ARG A 65 -1.23 -6.58 -1.66
C ARG A 65 -2.65 -6.03 -1.80
N CYS A 66 -3.66 -6.69 -1.23
CA CYS A 66 -5.01 -6.13 -1.23
C CYS A 66 -5.07 -4.78 -0.51
N ARG A 67 -4.32 -4.62 0.60
CA ARG A 67 -4.23 -3.36 1.35
C ARG A 67 -3.26 -2.35 0.73
N GLN A 68 -2.24 -2.82 0.03
CA GLN A 68 -1.26 -2.00 -0.68
C GLN A 68 -1.11 -2.52 -2.12
N PRO A 69 -1.96 -2.05 -3.06
CA PRO A 69 -2.02 -2.58 -4.42
C PRO A 69 -0.72 -2.44 -5.22
N ASN A 70 0.16 -1.50 -4.84
CA ASN A 70 1.45 -1.30 -5.51
C ASN A 70 2.54 -2.30 -5.07
N LEU A 71 2.26 -3.21 -4.13
CA LEU A 71 3.22 -4.20 -3.67
C LEU A 71 3.65 -5.12 -4.84
N PRO A 72 4.95 -5.23 -5.16
CA PRO A 72 5.43 -6.05 -6.28
C PRO A 72 4.94 -7.49 -6.24
N TYR A 73 4.83 -8.11 -7.42
CA TYR A 73 4.53 -9.54 -7.56
C TYR A 73 5.77 -10.41 -7.35
N GLY A 74 5.58 -11.73 -7.30
CA GLY A 74 6.69 -12.68 -7.15
C GLY A 74 7.32 -12.65 -5.76
N LEU A 75 6.52 -12.53 -4.70
CA LEU A 75 6.99 -12.48 -3.30
C LEU A 75 6.74 -13.81 -2.58
N THR A 76 7.03 -14.94 -3.21
CA THR A 76 6.79 -16.27 -2.63
C THR A 76 7.80 -16.58 -1.54
N TYR A 77 9.09 -16.37 -1.80
CA TYR A 77 10.21 -16.68 -0.91
C TYR A 77 10.71 -15.46 -0.13
N TRP A 78 11.47 -15.70 0.93
CA TRP A 78 12.09 -14.65 1.72
C TRP A 78 13.09 -13.83 0.90
N SER A 79 13.87 -14.47 0.04
CA SER A 79 14.84 -13.79 -0.84
C SER A 79 14.19 -12.71 -1.70
N GLU A 80 13.02 -13.01 -2.27
CA GLU A 80 12.25 -12.08 -3.11
C GLU A 80 11.67 -10.93 -2.28
N LYS A 81 11.15 -11.22 -1.08
CA LYS A 81 10.66 -10.20 -0.13
C LYS A 81 11.77 -9.28 0.33
N ALA A 82 12.94 -9.83 0.64
CA ALA A 82 14.09 -9.06 1.09
C ALA A 82 14.63 -8.15 -0.03
N ALA A 83 14.63 -8.62 -1.27
CA ALA A 83 15.14 -7.88 -2.43
C ALA A 83 14.35 -6.60 -2.73
N ILE A 84 13.07 -6.52 -2.34
CA ILE A 84 12.27 -5.31 -2.55
C ILE A 84 12.44 -4.27 -1.44
N ALA A 85 13.11 -4.58 -0.32
CA ALA A 85 13.24 -3.63 0.77
C ALA A 85 13.83 -2.29 0.32
N ASN A 86 13.20 -1.18 0.73
CA ASN A 86 13.63 0.16 0.33
C ASN A 86 13.54 1.21 1.45
N SER A 87 13.18 0.82 2.67
CA SER A 87 13.14 1.71 3.83
C SER A 87 13.34 0.93 5.12
N ASN A 88 14.19 1.43 6.02
CA ASN A 88 14.35 0.93 7.39
C ASN A 88 13.34 1.52 8.39
N HIS A 89 12.52 2.48 7.97
CA HIS A 89 11.54 3.18 8.80
C HIS A 89 10.10 2.79 8.50
N ALA A 90 9.28 2.73 9.55
CA ALA A 90 7.86 2.42 9.45
C ALA A 90 7.05 3.64 9.00
N HIS A 91 6.18 3.45 8.01
CA HIS A 91 5.14 4.41 7.63
C HIS A 91 3.84 3.66 7.36
N ALA A 92 2.71 4.30 7.68
CA ALA A 92 1.40 3.82 7.26
C ALA A 92 1.38 3.66 5.73
N GLY A 93 0.81 2.56 5.24
CA GLY A 93 0.80 2.23 3.82
C GLY A 93 1.99 1.39 3.35
N CYS A 94 3.07 1.30 4.13
CA CYS A 94 4.18 0.41 3.79
C CYS A 94 3.88 -1.04 4.14
N VAL A 95 4.75 -1.94 3.68
CA VAL A 95 4.71 -3.37 3.98
C VAL A 95 5.95 -3.74 4.78
N ALA A 96 5.73 -4.25 5.99
CA ALA A 96 6.77 -4.80 6.85
C ALA A 96 7.23 -6.16 6.31
N LEU A 97 8.55 -6.37 6.30
CA LEU A 97 9.21 -7.59 5.84
C LEU A 97 9.78 -8.32 7.06
N ILE A 98 9.25 -9.49 7.36
CA ILE A 98 9.50 -10.21 8.62
C ILE A 98 10.13 -11.58 8.33
N PRO A 99 11.40 -11.82 8.67
CA PRO A 99 11.97 -13.16 8.60
C PRO A 99 11.39 -14.04 9.71
N THR A 100 10.96 -15.26 9.36
CA THR A 100 10.35 -16.20 10.31
C THR A 100 11.16 -17.48 10.54
N GLY A 101 12.37 -17.56 9.97
CA GLY A 101 13.19 -18.79 9.94
C GLY A 101 12.75 -19.81 8.88
N SER A 102 11.56 -19.65 8.28
CA SER A 102 11.12 -20.40 7.10
C SER A 102 11.69 -19.82 5.81
N ALA A 103 11.75 -20.63 4.74
CA ALA A 103 12.14 -20.18 3.41
C ALA A 103 11.21 -19.11 2.80
N TYR A 104 9.97 -19.00 3.31
CA TYR A 104 8.98 -18.04 2.83
C TYR A 104 9.09 -16.67 3.52
N GLY A 105 9.50 -16.63 4.80
CA GLY A 105 9.38 -15.41 5.60
C GLY A 105 7.92 -14.96 5.74
N HIS A 106 7.69 -13.66 5.97
CA HIS A 106 6.35 -13.09 6.13
C HIS A 106 6.32 -11.62 5.70
N VAL A 107 5.12 -11.13 5.33
CA VAL A 107 4.87 -9.71 5.08
C VAL A 107 3.59 -9.26 5.78
N ALA A 108 3.57 -8.01 6.23
CA ALA A 108 2.42 -7.42 6.91
C ALA A 108 2.21 -5.97 6.46
N TYR A 109 0.97 -5.54 6.30
CA TYR A 109 0.65 -4.15 5.99
C TYR A 109 0.80 -3.29 7.24
N VAL A 110 1.48 -2.15 7.14
CA VAL A 110 1.56 -1.16 8.22
C VAL A 110 0.33 -0.27 8.17
N GLU A 111 -0.57 -0.45 9.13
CA GLU A 111 -1.79 0.34 9.25
C GLU A 111 -1.51 1.73 9.83
N SER A 112 -0.72 1.79 10.90
CA SER A 112 -0.38 3.04 11.56
C SER A 112 0.96 2.95 12.31
N VAL A 113 1.52 4.12 12.62
CA VAL A 113 2.74 4.26 13.40
C VAL A 113 2.52 5.34 14.44
N ASP A 114 2.57 4.98 15.72
CA ASP A 114 2.57 5.92 16.83
C ASP A 114 3.99 6.39 17.11
N ARG A 115 4.22 7.67 16.79
CA ARG A 115 5.51 8.37 16.95
C ARG A 115 5.57 9.22 18.22
N THR A 116 4.50 9.23 19.03
CA THR A 116 4.44 9.98 20.28
C THR A 116 5.18 9.28 21.42
N VAL A 117 5.47 7.98 21.25
CA VAL A 117 6.19 7.13 22.19
C VAL A 117 7.55 6.73 21.64
N SER A 118 8.52 6.51 22.53
CA SER A 118 9.86 6.01 22.17
C SER A 118 10.16 4.71 22.91
N PRO A 119 10.52 3.61 22.21
CA PRO A 119 10.55 3.47 20.74
C PRO A 119 9.14 3.53 20.12
N TRP A 120 9.08 3.95 18.85
CA TRP A 120 7.83 4.03 18.08
C TRP A 120 7.08 2.69 18.08
N ARG A 121 5.75 2.76 18.03
CA ARG A 121 4.88 1.58 17.94
C ARG A 121 4.29 1.48 16.54
N VAL A 122 4.43 0.31 15.92
CA VAL A 122 3.91 -0.02 14.59
C VAL A 122 2.71 -0.94 14.76
N SER A 123 1.59 -0.59 14.14
CA SER A 123 0.40 -1.45 14.08
C SER A 123 0.31 -2.12 12.71
N LEU A 124 0.23 -3.45 12.72
CA LEU A 124 0.20 -4.29 11.53
C LEU A 124 -1.20 -4.84 11.26
N ARG A 125 -1.53 -5.02 9.98
CA ARG A 125 -2.59 -5.89 9.49
C ARG A 125 -1.96 -6.99 8.64
N GLU A 126 -2.16 -8.23 9.04
CA GLU A 126 -1.49 -9.37 8.44
C GLU A 126 -2.43 -10.57 8.32
N ALA A 127 -2.06 -11.50 7.46
CA ALA A 127 -2.77 -12.75 7.24
C ALA A 127 -1.81 -13.91 7.33
N ASN A 128 -2.30 -15.06 7.80
CA ASN A 128 -1.52 -16.28 7.92
C ASN A 128 -0.27 -16.13 8.82
N TRP A 129 -0.28 -15.17 9.75
CA TRP A 129 0.65 -15.18 10.89
C TRP A 129 0.28 -16.31 11.84
N GLN A 130 -1.02 -16.42 12.11
CA GLN A 130 -1.65 -17.65 12.56
C GLN A 130 -2.33 -18.31 11.35
N PRO A 131 -2.30 -19.65 11.23
CA PRO A 131 -2.87 -20.36 10.09
C PRO A 131 -4.28 -19.89 9.74
N ASN A 132 -4.49 -19.53 8.46
CA ASN A 132 -5.80 -19.13 7.90
C ASN A 132 -6.51 -17.98 8.64
N THR A 133 -5.75 -17.10 9.30
CA THR A 133 -6.30 -16.03 10.12
C THR A 133 -5.79 -14.67 9.69
N CYS A 134 -6.70 -13.72 9.50
CA CYS A 134 -6.36 -12.30 9.44
C CYS A 134 -6.25 -11.78 10.87
N SER A 135 -5.14 -11.13 11.19
CA SER A 135 -4.85 -10.66 12.54
C SER A 135 -4.19 -9.27 12.50
N GLY A 136 -4.01 -8.69 13.68
CA GLY A 136 -3.20 -7.49 13.84
C GLY A 136 -2.33 -7.61 15.07
N ARG A 137 -1.15 -7.01 15.00
CA ARG A 137 -0.20 -6.92 16.09
C ARG A 137 0.31 -5.49 16.18
N THR A 138 0.57 -5.03 17.40
CA THR A 138 1.17 -3.73 17.67
C THR A 138 2.38 -3.91 18.57
N GLY A 139 3.49 -3.26 18.22
CA GLY A 139 4.74 -3.37 18.94
C GLY A 139 5.83 -2.51 18.34
N THR A 140 7.05 -2.63 18.85
CA THR A 140 8.23 -2.00 18.23
C THR A 140 8.66 -2.80 16.99
N LYS A 141 9.49 -2.20 16.13
CA LYS A 141 10.11 -2.90 15.00
C LYS A 141 10.74 -4.23 15.43
N ASP A 142 11.58 -4.18 16.46
CA ASP A 142 12.28 -5.36 16.99
C ASP A 142 11.32 -6.34 17.66
N GLY A 143 10.36 -5.85 18.47
CA GLY A 143 9.38 -6.69 19.15
C GLY A 143 8.44 -7.43 18.20
N LEU A 144 8.24 -6.90 16.99
CA LEU A 144 7.48 -7.54 15.92
C LEU A 144 8.35 -8.40 14.98
N GLY A 145 9.67 -8.41 15.17
CA GLY A 145 10.61 -9.12 14.30
C GLY A 145 10.70 -8.53 12.89
N ILE A 146 10.40 -7.25 12.72
CA ILE A 146 10.43 -6.60 11.41
C ILE A 146 11.88 -6.30 11.02
N TRP A 147 12.37 -6.93 9.95
CA TRP A 147 13.71 -6.66 9.44
C TRP A 147 13.75 -5.30 8.72
N ASN A 148 12.87 -5.11 7.75
CA ASN A 148 12.87 -3.92 6.91
C ASN A 148 11.46 -3.63 6.38
N TYR A 149 11.31 -2.55 5.61
CA TYR A 149 10.04 -2.19 4.98
C TYR A 149 10.22 -2.04 3.47
N TRP A 150 9.14 -2.30 2.75
CA TRP A 150 8.93 -1.78 1.42
C TRP A 150 7.83 -0.71 1.47
N CYS A 151 8.11 0.45 0.90
CA CYS A 151 7.20 1.58 0.80
C CYS A 151 6.99 1.94 -0.68
N PRO A 152 5.74 2.21 -1.12
CA PRO A 152 5.48 2.61 -2.49
C PRO A 152 6.12 3.97 -2.80
N ALA A 153 6.35 4.23 -4.09
CA ALA A 153 6.75 5.56 -4.54
C ALA A 153 5.73 6.60 -4.05
N GLY A 154 6.21 7.70 -3.45
CA GLY A 154 5.36 8.72 -2.81
C GLY A 154 5.23 8.58 -1.28
N SER A 155 5.41 7.39 -0.71
CA SER A 155 5.55 7.23 0.75
C SER A 155 6.94 7.64 1.25
N HIS A 156 7.92 7.69 0.33
CA HIS A 156 9.26 8.27 0.48
C HIS A 156 9.19 9.81 0.54
N THR A 157 8.46 10.35 1.51
CA THR A 157 8.64 11.76 1.89
C THR A 157 9.93 11.87 2.73
N SER A 158 10.45 13.08 2.95
CA SER A 158 11.66 13.39 3.74
C SER A 158 11.72 12.76 5.15
N ASN A 159 10.65 12.10 5.58
CA ASN A 159 10.49 11.39 6.83
C ASN A 159 10.94 9.92 6.81
N CYS A 160 11.32 9.34 5.65
CA CYS A 160 11.97 8.02 5.58
C CYS A 160 13.46 8.06 5.97
N ALA A 161 13.94 9.20 6.49
CA ALA A 161 15.28 9.41 7.05
C ALA A 161 15.22 9.75 8.55
N GLY A 162 14.12 9.47 9.24
CA GLY A 162 13.94 9.77 10.67
C GLY A 162 14.77 8.85 11.59
N PRO A 163 15.02 9.20 12.86
CA PRO A 163 15.71 8.31 13.79
C PRO A 163 14.90 7.05 14.11
N MET A 164 15.62 5.96 14.45
CA MET A 164 15.10 4.65 14.84
C MET A 164 14.31 4.68 16.15
#